data_AF-A0A165CV37-F1
#
_entry.id   AF-A0A165CV37-F1
#
_cell.length_a   1.000
_cell.length_b   1.000
_cell.length_c   1.000
_cell.angle_alpha   90.00
_cell.angle_beta   90.00
_cell.angle_gamma   90.00
#
_symmetry.space_group_name_H-M   'P 1'
#
loop_
_entity.id
_entity.type
_entity.pdbx_description
1 polymer ?
#
loop_
_entity_poly.entity_id
_entity_poly.type
_entity_poly.pdbx_seq_one_letter_code
_entity_poly.pdbx_strand_id
1 'polypeptide(L)'
;MADGEKPQASRADVPATSPPVPSRSWRRSVQPVLTIISHGTAPFISTFLLIHLSAPILANLGGEAMASQVMMIGRELYQTRHAEPILYAALVIHPLASTLRRVLAPTTAGPVSPKSKGYLERIKSYPRNLISPLSLPAYALVLPLTIHTLTHRIYPSLPIAPIFSLSPSELDFSYVQYVLDAYPWRSWLGYGMLVGCVVWHGTEGVRLIYNSYEWVRGGAQTWRRELRKMIIVTGAVMIPVLSGLWVMSKEPLLMLGGTAERCHAALIQSFAYRY
;
A
#
# COMPACT_ATOMS: atom_id res chain seq x y z
N MET A 1 56.03 -15.77 -73.04
CA MET A 1 54.80 -15.52 -72.29
C MET A 1 55.18 -15.56 -70.83
N ALA A 2 55.29 -14.38 -70.21
CA ALA A 2 55.76 -14.19 -68.85
C ALA A 2 54.54 -13.88 -67.98
N ASP A 3 54.25 -14.76 -67.03
CA ASP A 3 53.14 -14.62 -66.09
C ASP A 3 53.56 -13.67 -64.96
N GLY A 4 52.84 -12.54 -64.87
CA GLY A 4 53.05 -11.52 -63.85
C GLY A 4 52.41 -11.90 -62.52
N GLU A 5 53.25 -12.17 -61.52
CA GLU A 5 52.87 -12.22 -60.11
C GLU A 5 52.32 -10.86 -59.63
N LYS A 6 51.06 -10.84 -59.20
CA LYS A 6 50.48 -9.69 -58.49
C LYS A 6 50.89 -9.74 -57.01
N PRO A 7 51.39 -8.64 -56.43
CA PRO A 7 51.73 -8.60 -55.02
C PRO A 7 50.47 -8.65 -54.15
N GLN A 8 50.38 -9.65 -53.28
CA GLN A 8 49.41 -9.71 -52.19
C GLN A 8 49.77 -8.64 -51.15
N ALA A 9 49.01 -7.54 -51.14
CA ALA A 9 49.08 -6.55 -50.08
C ALA A 9 48.61 -7.18 -48.76
N SER A 10 49.57 -7.44 -47.87
CA SER A 10 49.36 -7.81 -46.47
C SER A 10 48.48 -6.76 -45.78
N ARG A 11 47.22 -7.12 -45.55
CA ARG A 11 46.22 -6.29 -44.87
C ARG A 11 46.57 -6.33 -43.38
N ALA A 12 47.23 -5.29 -42.89
CA ALA A 12 47.54 -5.14 -41.47
C ALA A 12 46.24 -5.20 -40.66
N ASP A 13 46.10 -6.26 -39.87
CA ASP A 13 45.04 -6.44 -38.90
C ASP A 13 45.15 -5.34 -37.84
N VAL A 14 44.34 -4.29 -37.98
CA VAL A 14 44.15 -3.29 -36.93
C VAL A 14 43.44 -3.99 -35.77
N PRO A 15 44.06 -4.12 -34.58
CA PRO A 15 43.41 -4.73 -33.43
C PRO A 15 42.14 -3.95 -33.10
N ALA A 16 41.00 -4.60 -33.26
CA ALA A 16 39.70 -4.01 -32.94
C ALA A 16 39.70 -3.59 -31.47
N THR A 17 39.80 -2.29 -31.22
CA THR A 17 39.61 -1.71 -29.89
C THR A 17 38.23 -2.12 -29.41
N SER A 18 38.17 -2.98 -28.40
CA SER A 18 36.92 -3.45 -27.83
C SER A 18 36.09 -2.24 -27.37
N PRO A 19 34.81 -2.16 -27.73
CA PRO A 19 33.97 -1.04 -27.32
C PRO A 19 33.94 -0.97 -25.79
N PRO A 20 33.98 0.23 -25.20
CA PRO A 20 33.97 0.38 -23.75
C PRO A 20 32.73 -0.31 -23.18
N VAL A 21 32.95 -1.19 -22.19
CA VAL A 21 31.85 -1.85 -21.48
C VAL A 21 30.97 -0.76 -20.88
N PRO A 22 29.69 -0.63 -21.28
CA PRO A 22 28.84 0.41 -20.75
C PRO A 22 28.71 0.19 -19.24
N SER A 23 29.15 1.18 -18.45
CA SER A 23 29.05 1.14 -17.00
C SER A 23 27.59 0.87 -16.61
N ARG A 24 27.37 -0.10 -15.72
CA ARG A 24 26.02 -0.37 -15.21
C ARG A 24 25.55 0.90 -14.51
N SER A 25 24.59 1.61 -15.12
CA SER A 25 24.00 2.80 -14.51
C SER A 25 23.51 2.44 -13.11
N TRP A 26 23.91 3.18 -12.08
CA TRP A 26 23.53 2.96 -10.68
C TRP A 26 22.02 2.70 -10.49
N ARG A 27 21.18 3.33 -11.31
CA ARG A 27 19.72 3.12 -11.38
C ARG A 27 19.33 1.65 -11.55
N ARG A 28 20.02 0.91 -12.42
CA ARG A 28 19.79 -0.53 -12.65
C ARG A 28 20.19 -1.37 -11.43
N SER A 29 21.18 -0.93 -10.67
CA SER A 29 21.62 -1.62 -9.45
C SER A 29 20.69 -1.39 -8.26
N VAL A 30 20.05 -0.22 -8.17
CA VAL A 30 19.16 0.15 -7.05
C VAL A 30 17.74 -0.43 -7.20
N GLN A 31 17.25 -0.61 -8.43
CA GLN A 31 15.89 -1.11 -8.70
C GLN A 31 15.55 -2.46 -8.03
N PRO A 32 16.42 -3.49 -8.06
CA PRO A 32 16.18 -4.75 -7.35
C PRO A 32 16.05 -4.57 -5.84
N VAL A 33 16.92 -3.75 -5.23
CA VAL A 33 16.90 -3.47 -3.79
C VAL A 33 15.57 -2.81 -3.38
N LEU A 34 15.13 -1.79 -4.11
CA LEU A 34 13.83 -1.14 -3.87
C LEU A 34 12.64 -2.08 -4.06
N THR A 35 12.77 -3.06 -4.97
CA THR A 35 11.75 -4.09 -5.17
C THR A 35 11.69 -5.04 -3.98
N ILE A 36 12.84 -5.51 -3.51
CA ILE A 36 12.95 -6.38 -2.33
C ILE A 36 12.40 -5.66 -1.09
N ILE A 37 12.75 -4.39 -0.87
CA ILE A 37 12.25 -3.60 0.27
C ILE A 37 10.72 -3.45 0.20
N SER A 38 10.20 -3.03 -0.97
CA SER A 38 8.76 -2.85 -1.18
C SER A 38 7.98 -4.16 -1.00
N HIS A 39 8.48 -5.28 -1.52
CA HIS A 39 7.82 -6.58 -1.36
C HIS A 39 8.00 -7.16 0.04
N GLY A 40 9.17 -6.97 0.66
CA GLY A 40 9.48 -7.47 2.01
C GLY A 40 8.70 -6.75 3.11
N THR A 41 8.34 -5.49 2.91
CA THR A 41 7.47 -4.74 3.83
C THR A 41 5.99 -5.06 3.66
N ALA A 42 5.57 -5.62 2.51
CA ALA A 42 4.16 -5.89 2.22
C ALA A 42 3.53 -6.91 3.19
N PRO A 43 4.17 -8.03 3.58
CA PRO A 43 3.61 -8.95 4.57
C PRO A 43 3.28 -8.30 5.92
N PHE A 44 4.11 -7.38 6.40
CA PHE A 44 3.87 -6.69 7.68
C PHE A 44 2.60 -5.82 7.61
N ILE A 45 2.45 -5.06 6.52
CA ILE A 45 1.25 -4.25 6.27
C ILE A 45 0.03 -5.15 6.09
N SER A 46 0.14 -6.24 5.33
CA SER A 46 -0.95 -7.19 5.12
C SER A 46 -1.42 -7.85 6.41
N THR A 47 -0.50 -8.26 7.28
CA THR A 47 -0.84 -8.84 8.60
C THR A 47 -1.54 -7.81 9.49
N PHE A 48 -1.02 -6.58 9.54
CA PHE A 48 -1.70 -5.49 10.24
C PHE A 48 -3.12 -5.27 9.70
N LEU A 49 -3.28 -5.17 8.38
CA LEU A 49 -4.60 -4.96 7.76
C LEU A 49 -5.56 -6.12 8.03
N LEU A 50 -5.08 -7.37 8.02
CA LEU A 50 -5.90 -8.54 8.32
C LEU A 50 -6.47 -8.45 9.74
N ILE A 51 -5.63 -8.14 10.73
CA ILE A 51 -6.03 -8.01 12.13
C ILE A 51 -6.87 -6.75 12.35
N HIS A 52 -6.54 -5.64 11.69
CA HIS A 52 -7.22 -4.37 11.88
C HIS A 52 -8.63 -4.37 11.25
N LEU A 53 -8.78 -4.97 10.07
CA LEU A 53 -10.07 -5.07 9.38
C LEU A 53 -10.98 -6.15 9.97
N SER A 54 -10.46 -7.12 10.73
CA SER A 54 -11.31 -8.14 11.36
C SER A 54 -12.24 -7.55 12.42
N ALA A 55 -11.83 -6.51 13.15
CA ALA A 55 -12.67 -5.85 14.16
C ALA A 55 -13.96 -5.25 13.57
N PRO A 56 -13.93 -4.35 12.57
CA PRO A 56 -15.16 -3.84 11.96
C PRO A 56 -15.93 -4.95 11.22
N ILE A 57 -15.28 -6.00 10.69
CA ILE A 57 -16.02 -7.13 10.09
C ILE A 57 -16.84 -7.87 11.15
N LEU A 58 -16.26 -8.13 12.33
CA LEU A 58 -16.92 -8.87 13.40
C LEU A 58 -18.01 -8.06 14.11
N ALA A 59 -18.08 -6.75 13.87
CA ALA A 59 -19.22 -5.94 14.26
C ALA A 59 -20.55 -6.43 13.63
N ASN A 60 -20.51 -7.08 12.46
CA ASN A 60 -21.72 -7.67 11.87
C ASN A 60 -22.32 -8.82 12.69
N LEU A 61 -21.56 -9.40 13.63
CA LEU A 61 -22.01 -10.55 14.43
C LEU A 61 -22.39 -10.16 15.86
N GLY A 62 -21.69 -9.19 16.45
CA GLY A 62 -21.87 -8.82 17.85
C GLY A 62 -21.71 -7.34 18.13
N GLY A 63 -21.88 -6.50 17.11
CA GLY A 63 -21.92 -5.06 17.28
C GLY A 63 -20.59 -4.43 17.68
N GLU A 64 -20.69 -3.28 18.33
CA GLU A 64 -19.56 -2.58 18.92
C GLU A 64 -18.80 -3.44 19.93
N ALA A 65 -19.50 -4.18 20.80
CA ALA A 65 -18.86 -4.97 21.85
C ALA A 65 -17.89 -6.02 21.27
N MET A 66 -18.30 -6.72 20.22
CA MET A 66 -17.43 -7.69 19.54
C MET A 66 -16.27 -7.00 18.81
N ALA A 67 -16.53 -5.88 18.15
CA ALA A 67 -15.49 -5.11 17.46
C ALA A 67 -14.42 -4.61 18.46
N SER A 68 -14.84 -4.12 19.63
CA SER A 68 -13.97 -3.68 20.72
C SER A 68 -13.10 -4.80 21.27
N GLN A 69 -13.66 -5.99 21.50
CA GLN A 69 -12.87 -7.16 21.93
C GLN A 69 -11.78 -7.54 20.93
N VAL A 70 -12.12 -7.58 19.64
CA VAL A 70 -11.17 -7.93 18.56
C VAL A 70 -10.11 -6.86 18.41
N MET A 71 -10.50 -5.59 18.53
CA MET A 71 -9.56 -4.48 18.52
C MET A 71 -8.53 -4.60 19.65
N MET A 72 -8.96 -4.95 20.86
CA MET A 72 -8.06 -5.16 22.00
C MET A 72 -7.02 -6.24 21.72
N ILE A 73 -7.40 -7.36 21.09
CA ILE A 73 -6.45 -8.37 20.60
C ILE A 73 -5.46 -7.75 19.61
N GLY A 74 -5.96 -6.94 18.66
CA GLY A 74 -5.10 -6.24 17.70
C GLY A 74 -4.03 -5.36 18.36
N ARG A 75 -4.36 -4.68 19.46
CA ARG A 75 -3.40 -3.84 20.19
C ARG A 75 -2.25 -4.65 20.78
N GLU A 76 -2.55 -5.80 21.36
CA GLU A 76 -1.54 -6.71 21.89
C GLU A 76 -0.62 -7.24 20.78
N LEU A 77 -1.12 -7.36 19.54
CA LEU A 77 -0.34 -7.88 18.42
C LEU A 77 0.55 -6.83 17.76
N TYR A 78 0.07 -5.61 17.53
CA TYR A 78 0.82 -4.61 16.74
C TYR A 78 1.02 -3.24 17.42
N GLN A 79 0.41 -2.98 18.57
CA GLN A 79 0.62 -1.73 19.33
C GLN A 79 1.59 -1.91 20.51
N THR A 80 2.45 -2.94 20.47
CA THR A 80 3.49 -3.14 21.48
C THR A 80 4.66 -2.18 21.25
N ARG A 81 5.50 -2.01 22.28
CA ARG A 81 6.72 -1.19 22.25
C ARG A 81 7.63 -1.49 21.05
N HIS A 82 7.62 -2.72 20.55
CA HIS A 82 8.47 -3.16 19.44
C HIS A 82 7.71 -3.28 18.12
N ALA A 83 6.48 -3.78 18.13
CA ALA A 83 5.71 -3.99 16.91
C ALA A 83 5.23 -2.68 16.27
N GLU A 84 4.86 -1.67 17.09
CA GLU A 84 4.35 -0.40 16.57
C GLU A 84 5.40 0.36 15.75
N PRO A 85 6.66 0.53 16.20
CA PRO A 85 7.71 1.12 15.37
C PRO A 85 7.97 0.35 14.07
N ILE A 86 7.91 -0.98 14.10
CA ILE A 86 8.10 -1.83 12.89
C ILE A 86 6.96 -1.60 11.90
N LEU A 87 5.72 -1.53 12.38
CA LEU A 87 4.56 -1.24 11.54
C LEU A 87 4.69 0.14 10.88
N TYR A 88 5.02 1.19 11.64
CA TYR A 88 5.23 2.53 11.06
C TYR A 88 6.40 2.56 10.09
N ALA A 89 7.50 1.86 10.40
CA ALA A 89 8.62 1.73 9.48
C ALA A 89 8.17 1.08 8.16
N ALA A 90 7.38 0.00 8.21
CA ALA A 90 6.83 -0.63 7.02
C ALA A 90 5.90 0.34 6.25
N LEU A 91 5.00 1.04 6.94
CA LEU A 91 4.07 2.01 6.34
C LEU A 91 4.77 3.21 5.67
N VAL A 92 5.97 3.58 6.10
CA VAL A 92 6.77 4.66 5.48
C VAL A 92 7.69 4.13 4.40
N ILE A 93 8.45 3.06 4.70
CA ILE A 93 9.45 2.50 3.80
C ILE A 93 8.78 1.91 2.54
N HIS A 94 7.62 1.26 2.68
CA HIS A 94 6.89 0.66 1.57
C HIS A 94 6.53 1.66 0.45
N PRO A 95 5.79 2.76 0.72
CA PRO A 95 5.47 3.75 -0.31
C PRO A 95 6.70 4.51 -0.79
N LEU A 96 7.68 4.78 0.08
CA LEU A 96 8.91 5.47 -0.31
C LEU A 96 9.72 4.64 -1.33
N ALA A 97 9.98 3.37 -1.03
CA ALA A 97 10.68 2.46 -1.93
C ALA A 97 9.92 2.29 -3.26
N SER A 98 8.59 2.17 -3.19
CA SER A 98 7.73 2.02 -4.37
C SER A 98 7.71 3.27 -5.25
N THR A 99 7.71 4.47 -4.64
CA THR A 99 7.74 5.76 -5.35
C THR A 99 9.10 5.98 -5.97
N LEU A 100 10.19 5.77 -5.22
CA LEU A 100 11.55 5.89 -5.72
C LEU A 100 11.80 4.91 -6.88
N ARG A 101 11.27 3.69 -6.81
CA ARG A 101 11.33 2.71 -7.89
C ARG A 101 10.67 3.22 -9.19
N ARG A 102 9.57 3.97 -9.08
CA ARG A 102 8.89 4.57 -10.24
C ARG A 102 9.66 5.75 -10.81
N VAL A 103 10.17 6.63 -9.95
CA VAL A 103 10.98 7.81 -10.35
C VAL A 103 12.31 7.39 -10.98
N LEU A 104 12.94 6.33 -10.47
CA LEU A 104 14.22 5.82 -10.99
C LEU A 104 14.06 4.86 -12.17
N ALA A 105 12.84 4.52 -12.58
CA ALA A 105 12.62 3.60 -13.68
C ALA A 105 13.18 4.22 -14.98
N PRO A 106 13.92 3.47 -15.81
CA PRO A 106 14.43 3.99 -17.07
C PRO A 106 13.27 4.49 -17.94
N THR A 107 13.30 5.78 -18.30
CA THR A 107 12.32 6.42 -19.19
C THR A 107 12.58 6.14 -20.67
N THR A 108 13.76 5.64 -21.00
CA THR A 108 14.18 5.42 -22.38
C THR A 108 14.05 3.95 -22.76
N ALA A 109 13.16 3.66 -23.72
CA ALA A 109 13.32 2.51 -24.61
C ALA A 109 14.74 2.61 -25.20
N GLY A 110 15.67 1.77 -24.74
CA GLY A 110 17.01 1.76 -25.29
C GLY A 110 16.97 1.43 -26.79
N PRO A 111 18.00 1.82 -27.57
CA PRO A 111 18.11 1.41 -28.97
C PRO A 111 18.06 -0.11 -29.02
N VAL A 112 17.01 -0.60 -29.67
CA VAL A 112 16.70 -2.01 -29.67
C VAL A 112 17.59 -2.64 -30.73
N SER A 113 18.36 -3.67 -30.37
CA SER A 113 19.20 -4.38 -31.33
C SER A 113 18.33 -5.18 -32.31
N PRO A 114 18.38 -4.92 -33.64
CA PRO A 114 17.49 -5.52 -34.64
C PRO A 114 17.57 -7.06 -34.77
N LYS A 115 18.57 -7.70 -34.16
CA LYS A 115 18.87 -9.12 -34.40
C LYS A 115 18.22 -10.11 -33.41
N SER A 116 17.52 -9.63 -32.39
CA SER A 116 16.75 -10.50 -31.49
C SER A 116 15.40 -10.82 -32.12
N LYS A 117 15.14 -12.04 -32.57
CA LYS A 117 13.82 -12.45 -33.12
C LYS A 117 12.64 -12.36 -32.13
N GLY A 118 12.87 -11.86 -30.90
CA GLY A 118 11.83 -11.42 -29.93
C GLY A 118 11.67 -9.89 -29.84
N TYR A 119 12.15 -9.14 -30.85
CA TYR A 119 12.23 -7.67 -30.90
C TYR A 119 10.88 -6.97 -30.69
N LEU A 120 9.79 -7.48 -31.29
CA LEU A 120 8.48 -6.83 -31.19
C LEU A 120 7.80 -7.03 -29.82
N GLU A 121 8.19 -8.02 -29.03
CA GLU A 121 7.63 -8.25 -27.68
C GLU A 121 8.29 -7.38 -26.61
N ARG A 122 9.58 -7.09 -26.74
CA ARG A 122 10.37 -6.43 -25.68
C ARG A 122 10.31 -4.89 -25.72
N ILE A 123 9.79 -4.30 -26.81
CA ILE A 123 9.70 -2.84 -27.06
C ILE A 123 8.48 -2.18 -26.38
N LYS A 124 7.53 -2.95 -25.84
CA LYS A 124 6.52 -2.39 -24.93
C LYS A 124 7.05 -2.16 -23.52
N SER A 125 8.28 -1.64 -23.41
CA SER A 125 8.78 -1.03 -22.19
C SER A 125 8.20 0.39 -22.09
N TYR A 126 6.88 0.49 -21.92
CA TYR A 126 6.22 1.78 -21.72
C TYR A 126 6.84 2.46 -20.49
N PRO A 127 7.07 3.79 -20.52
CA PRO A 127 7.43 4.53 -19.32
C PRO A 127 6.45 4.13 -18.22
N ARG A 128 6.96 3.71 -17.07
CA ARG A 128 6.12 3.26 -15.96
C ARG A 128 5.21 4.42 -15.59
N ASN A 129 3.94 4.32 -15.97
CA ASN A 129 2.97 5.38 -15.74
C ASN A 129 2.94 5.69 -14.22
N LEU A 130 3.20 6.94 -13.86
CA LEU A 130 3.13 7.41 -12.48
C LEU A 130 1.73 7.18 -11.91
N ILE A 131 0.72 7.27 -12.78
CA ILE A 131 -0.68 6.98 -12.48
C ILE A 131 -0.99 5.61 -13.07
N SER A 132 -1.00 4.59 -12.20
CA SER A 132 -1.44 3.25 -12.56
C SER A 132 -2.54 2.81 -11.59
N PRO A 133 -3.34 1.79 -11.93
CA PRO A 133 -4.35 1.23 -11.02
C PRO A 133 -3.79 0.79 -9.67
N LEU A 134 -2.48 0.54 -9.58
CA LEU A 134 -1.78 0.25 -8.34
C LEU A 134 -1.36 1.51 -7.58
N SER A 135 -0.86 2.56 -8.26
CA SER A 135 -0.36 3.78 -7.59
C SER A 135 -1.43 4.81 -7.28
N LEU A 136 -2.46 4.92 -8.11
CA LEU A 136 -3.55 5.88 -7.89
C LEU A 136 -4.22 5.70 -6.50
N PRO A 137 -4.69 4.49 -6.11
CA PRO A 137 -5.24 4.30 -4.77
C PRO A 137 -4.18 4.48 -3.68
N ALA A 138 -2.90 4.21 -3.96
CA ALA A 138 -1.83 4.42 -2.98
C ALA A 138 -1.60 5.91 -2.68
N TYR A 139 -1.65 6.77 -3.70
CA TYR A 139 -1.53 8.21 -3.52
C TYR A 139 -2.77 8.78 -2.85
N ALA A 140 -3.97 8.33 -3.27
CA ALA A 140 -5.22 8.71 -2.64
C ALA A 140 -5.28 8.28 -1.16
N LEU A 141 -4.67 7.14 -0.81
CA LEU A 141 -4.62 6.59 0.55
C LEU A 141 -3.85 7.48 1.55
N VAL A 142 -2.89 8.29 1.10
CA VAL A 142 -2.04 9.09 2.00
C VAL A 142 -2.88 9.99 2.90
N LEU A 143 -3.85 10.70 2.32
CA LEU A 143 -4.70 11.64 3.05
C LEU A 143 -5.60 10.95 4.10
N PRO A 144 -6.47 9.97 3.75
CA PRO A 144 -7.36 9.32 4.70
C PRO A 144 -6.59 8.48 5.72
N LEU A 145 -5.47 7.86 5.35
CA LEU A 145 -4.61 7.16 6.32
C LEU A 145 -4.06 8.15 7.36
N THR A 146 -3.56 9.30 6.92
CA THR A 146 -3.05 10.34 7.83
C THR A 146 -4.16 10.85 8.76
N ILE A 147 -5.34 11.17 8.22
CA ILE A 147 -6.49 11.60 9.03
C ILE A 147 -6.89 10.50 10.03
N HIS A 148 -6.95 9.25 9.59
CA HIS A 148 -7.32 8.11 10.43
C HIS A 148 -6.31 7.91 11.57
N THR A 149 -5.01 7.87 11.28
CA THR A 149 -3.96 7.73 12.29
C THR A 149 -3.97 8.90 13.27
N LEU A 150 -4.11 10.13 12.79
CA LEU A 150 -4.18 11.29 13.67
C LEU A 150 -5.41 11.22 14.60
N THR A 151 -6.58 10.90 14.04
CA THR A 151 -7.87 10.90 14.77
C THR A 151 -8.00 9.74 15.75
N HIS A 152 -7.51 8.55 15.41
CA HIS A 152 -7.70 7.32 16.20
C HIS A 152 -6.46 6.86 16.96
N ARG A 153 -5.30 7.53 16.81
CA ARG A 153 -4.08 7.16 17.54
C ARG A 153 -3.40 8.37 18.17
N ILE A 154 -3.13 9.42 17.39
CA ILE A 154 -2.27 10.52 17.87
C ILE A 154 -3.04 11.47 18.79
N TYR A 155 -4.13 12.10 18.32
CA TYR A 155 -4.85 13.11 19.11
C TYR A 155 -5.43 12.58 20.43
N PRO A 156 -6.02 11.38 20.47
CA PRO A 156 -6.47 10.79 21.74
C PRO A 156 -5.36 10.58 22.77
N SER A 157 -4.11 10.41 22.33
CA SER A 157 -2.97 10.19 23.24
C SER A 157 -2.36 11.48 23.80
N LEU A 158 -2.82 12.66 23.36
CA LEU A 158 -2.26 13.94 23.81
C LEU A 158 -2.52 14.17 25.32
N PRO A 159 -1.52 14.57 26.11
CA PRO A 159 -1.65 14.79 27.55
C PRO A 159 -2.27 16.16 27.90
N ILE A 160 -2.78 16.90 26.92
CA ILE A 160 -3.31 18.24 27.11
C ILE A 160 -4.76 18.20 27.61
N ALA A 161 -5.16 19.18 28.41
CA ALA A 161 -6.56 19.34 28.80
C ALA A 161 -7.43 19.72 27.58
N PRO A 162 -8.68 19.21 27.48
CA PRO A 162 -9.32 18.27 28.39
C PRO A 162 -9.08 16.78 28.01
N ILE A 163 -8.22 16.45 27.04
CA ILE A 163 -8.04 15.07 26.53
C ILE A 163 -7.38 14.14 27.57
N PHE A 164 -6.34 14.61 28.25
CA PHE A 164 -5.61 13.87 29.30
C PHE A 164 -5.20 12.44 28.91
N SER A 165 -4.76 12.22 27.66
CA SER A 165 -4.33 10.92 27.13
C SER A 165 -5.35 9.80 27.37
N LEU A 166 -6.35 9.68 26.49
CA LEU A 166 -7.38 8.63 26.55
C LEU A 166 -6.74 7.25 26.72
N SER A 167 -7.21 6.52 27.73
CA SER A 167 -6.68 5.20 28.03
C SER A 167 -7.08 4.20 26.93
N PRO A 168 -6.41 3.03 26.84
CA PRO A 168 -6.85 1.99 25.92
C PRO A 168 -8.31 1.59 26.11
N SER A 169 -8.82 1.54 27.35
CA SER A 169 -10.23 1.19 27.59
C SER A 169 -11.21 2.29 27.17
N GLU A 170 -10.76 3.54 27.00
CA GLU A 170 -11.60 4.64 26.51
C GLU A 170 -11.54 4.78 24.99
N LEU A 171 -10.51 4.20 24.35
CA LEU A 171 -10.27 4.32 22.92
C LEU A 171 -10.86 3.13 22.13
N ASP A 172 -12.01 2.59 22.51
CA ASP A 172 -12.58 1.40 21.85
C ASP A 172 -13.51 1.73 20.67
N PHE A 173 -14.30 0.77 20.19
CA PHE A 173 -15.23 1.04 19.10
C PHE A 173 -16.38 1.97 19.50
N SER A 174 -16.59 2.24 20.80
CA SER A 174 -17.47 3.33 21.24
C SER A 174 -16.94 4.71 20.79
N TYR A 175 -15.62 4.90 20.71
CA TYR A 175 -15.03 6.12 20.12
C TYR A 175 -15.30 6.21 18.62
N VAL A 176 -15.25 5.08 17.91
CA VAL A 176 -15.61 5.02 16.47
C VAL A 176 -17.10 5.31 16.26
N GLN A 177 -17.97 4.76 17.11
CA GLN A 177 -19.40 5.08 17.12
C GLN A 177 -19.65 6.56 17.38
N TYR A 178 -18.98 7.15 18.37
CA TYR A 178 -19.07 8.59 18.65
C TYR A 178 -18.75 9.43 17.41
N VAL A 179 -17.69 9.07 16.68
CA VAL A 179 -17.29 9.75 15.44
C VAL A 179 -18.31 9.55 14.31
N LEU A 180 -18.90 8.36 14.20
CA LEU A 180 -19.98 8.07 13.23
C LEU A 180 -21.27 8.83 13.54
N ASP A 181 -21.61 9.00 14.82
CA ASP A 181 -22.82 9.70 15.27
C ASP A 181 -22.67 11.22 15.14
N ALA A 182 -21.56 11.78 15.61
CA ALA A 182 -21.32 13.22 15.61
C ALA A 182 -21.04 13.79 14.19
N TYR A 183 -20.37 13.03 13.32
CA TYR A 183 -19.95 13.49 11.98
C TYR A 183 -20.24 12.48 10.87
N PRO A 184 -21.50 12.05 10.68
CA PRO A 184 -21.82 10.85 9.89
C PRO A 184 -21.27 10.90 8.47
N TRP A 185 -21.51 11.98 7.73
CA TRP A 185 -21.07 12.06 6.33
C TRP A 185 -19.54 12.09 6.17
N ARG A 186 -18.83 12.74 7.11
CA ARG A 186 -17.35 12.82 7.08
C ARG A 186 -16.73 11.47 7.41
N SER A 187 -17.29 10.81 8.42
CA SER A 187 -16.87 9.48 8.86
C SER A 187 -17.11 8.46 7.75
N TRP A 188 -18.30 8.47 7.12
CA TRP A 188 -18.60 7.60 5.98
C TRP A 188 -17.67 7.83 4.79
N LEU A 189 -17.43 9.09 4.41
CA LEU A 189 -16.51 9.42 3.34
C LEU A 189 -15.07 8.99 3.68
N GLY A 190 -14.60 9.29 4.89
CA GLY A 190 -13.26 8.97 5.36
C GLY A 190 -13.00 7.47 5.42
N TYR A 191 -13.85 6.70 6.10
CA TYR A 191 -13.72 5.26 6.19
C TYR A 191 -13.95 4.57 4.85
N GLY A 192 -14.94 5.00 4.07
CA GLY A 192 -15.19 4.47 2.73
C GLY A 192 -13.98 4.66 1.80
N MET A 193 -13.40 5.86 1.79
CA MET A 193 -12.21 6.15 0.99
C MET A 193 -10.99 5.37 1.47
N LEU A 194 -10.78 5.27 2.80
CA LEU A 194 -9.69 4.52 3.40
C LEU A 194 -9.75 3.03 3.02
N VAL A 195 -10.87 2.37 3.30
CA VAL A 195 -11.07 0.93 3.02
C VAL A 195 -11.00 0.69 1.52
N GLY A 196 -11.69 1.49 0.70
CA GLY A 196 -11.67 1.36 -0.75
C GLY A 196 -10.26 1.46 -1.33
N CYS A 197 -9.48 2.47 -0.92
CA CYS A 197 -8.11 2.64 -1.40
C CYS A 197 -7.18 1.52 -0.94
N VAL A 198 -7.26 1.11 0.34
CA VAL A 198 -6.44 0.01 0.88
C VAL A 198 -6.73 -1.30 0.17
N VAL A 199 -8.01 -1.69 0.05
CA VAL A 199 -8.39 -2.97 -0.55
C VAL A 199 -8.07 -3.00 -2.04
N TRP A 200 -8.33 -1.90 -2.76
CA TRP A 200 -7.95 -1.81 -4.17
C TRP A 200 -6.43 -1.93 -4.34
N HIS A 201 -5.66 -1.13 -3.60
CA HIS A 201 -4.20 -1.14 -3.66
C HIS A 201 -3.64 -2.53 -3.32
N GLY A 202 -4.14 -3.14 -2.24
CA GLY A 202 -3.78 -4.48 -1.80
C GLY A 202 -4.07 -5.53 -2.87
N THR A 203 -5.26 -5.49 -3.50
CA THR A 203 -5.63 -6.47 -4.54
C THR A 203 -4.72 -6.37 -5.77
N GLU A 204 -4.44 -5.15 -6.26
CA GLU A 204 -3.48 -4.95 -7.37
C GLU A 204 -2.05 -5.35 -6.95
N GLY A 205 -1.68 -5.11 -5.70
CA GLY A 205 -0.37 -5.48 -5.13
C GLY A 205 -0.16 -6.99 -5.06
N VAL A 206 -1.15 -7.73 -4.55
CA VAL A 206 -1.13 -9.19 -4.52
C VAL A 206 -1.03 -9.73 -5.95
N ARG A 207 -1.82 -9.21 -6.90
CA ARG A 207 -1.71 -9.62 -8.31
C ARG A 207 -0.30 -9.39 -8.87
N LEU A 208 0.31 -8.24 -8.56
CA LEU A 208 1.67 -7.92 -9.00
C LEU A 208 2.68 -8.92 -8.43
N ILE A 209 2.65 -9.18 -7.13
CA ILE A 209 3.55 -10.13 -6.44
C ILE A 209 3.35 -11.54 -7.02
N TYR A 210 2.11 -12.00 -7.12
CA TYR A 210 1.75 -13.31 -7.68
C TYR A 210 2.32 -13.50 -9.09
N ASN A 211 2.18 -12.49 -9.96
CA ASN A 211 2.70 -12.56 -11.32
C ASN A 211 4.23 -12.33 -11.42
N SER A 212 4.88 -11.80 -10.38
CA SER A 212 6.32 -11.52 -10.38
C SER A 212 7.16 -12.72 -9.96
N TYR A 213 6.59 -13.65 -9.20
CA TYR A 213 7.31 -14.77 -8.61
C TYR A 213 6.77 -16.10 -9.11
N GLU A 214 7.53 -16.79 -9.96
CA GLU A 214 7.12 -18.07 -10.53
C GLU A 214 6.86 -19.14 -9.47
N TRP A 215 7.60 -19.12 -8.35
CA TRP A 215 7.41 -20.04 -7.23
C TRP A 215 6.05 -19.86 -6.54
N VAL A 216 5.48 -18.65 -6.55
CA VAL A 216 4.13 -18.39 -6.01
C VAL A 216 3.07 -18.93 -6.97
N ARG A 217 3.34 -18.86 -8.28
CA ARG A 217 2.40 -19.30 -9.32
C ARG A 217 2.21 -20.81 -9.33
N GLY A 218 3.24 -21.60 -8.97
CA GLY A 218 3.13 -23.07 -8.90
C GLY A 218 2.68 -23.74 -10.20
N GLY A 219 3.02 -23.14 -11.36
CA GLY A 219 2.57 -23.61 -12.68
C GLY A 219 1.15 -23.19 -13.09
N ALA A 220 0.39 -22.49 -12.24
CA ALA A 220 -0.93 -21.99 -12.57
C ALA A 220 -0.89 -20.88 -13.64
N GLN A 221 -2.03 -20.63 -14.29
CA GLN A 221 -2.14 -19.58 -15.30
C GLN A 221 -1.92 -18.19 -14.66
N THR A 222 -1.25 -17.30 -15.39
CA THR A 222 -1.06 -15.89 -14.95
C THR A 222 -2.39 -15.26 -14.53
N TRP A 223 -2.39 -14.53 -13.41
CA TRP A 223 -3.59 -13.84 -12.98
C TRP A 223 -3.84 -12.65 -13.90
N ARG A 224 -4.76 -12.86 -14.85
CA ARG A 224 -5.18 -11.84 -15.81
C ARG A 224 -6.02 -10.76 -15.13
N ARG A 225 -5.82 -9.53 -15.60
CA ARG A 225 -6.57 -8.35 -15.16
C ARG A 225 -7.99 -8.40 -15.75
N GLU A 226 -8.85 -9.17 -15.12
CA GLU A 226 -10.28 -9.13 -15.39
C GLU A 226 -10.95 -8.20 -14.37
N LEU A 227 -11.49 -7.08 -14.87
CA LEU A 227 -12.14 -6.07 -14.02
C LEU A 227 -13.23 -6.69 -13.13
N ARG A 228 -13.98 -7.68 -13.63
CA ARG A 228 -14.98 -8.42 -12.85
C ARG A 228 -14.38 -9.13 -11.64
N LYS A 229 -13.27 -9.88 -11.82
CA LYS A 229 -12.58 -10.57 -10.72
C LYS A 229 -12.05 -9.58 -9.68
N MET A 230 -11.48 -8.46 -10.13
CA MET A 230 -11.01 -7.40 -9.23
C MET A 230 -12.15 -6.82 -8.39
N ILE A 231 -13.28 -6.47 -9.02
CA ILE A 231 -14.46 -5.94 -8.34
C ILE A 231 -14.98 -6.94 -7.31
N ILE A 232 -15.06 -8.23 -7.66
CA ILE A 232 -15.52 -9.29 -6.74
C ILE A 232 -14.59 -9.40 -5.53
N VAL A 233 -13.28 -9.48 -5.73
CA VAL A 233 -12.31 -9.61 -4.63
C VAL A 233 -12.31 -8.37 -3.74
N THR A 234 -12.32 -7.18 -4.33
CA THR A 234 -12.39 -5.92 -3.58
C THR A 234 -13.71 -5.82 -2.81
N GLY A 235 -14.84 -6.17 -3.43
CA GLY A 235 -16.15 -6.18 -2.79
C GLY A 235 -16.24 -7.17 -1.63
N ALA A 236 -15.64 -8.35 -1.76
CA ALA A 236 -15.66 -9.39 -0.73
C ALA A 236 -15.00 -8.97 0.60
N VAL A 237 -14.05 -8.02 0.56
CA VAL A 237 -13.41 -7.46 1.77
C VAL A 237 -14.08 -6.15 2.18
N MET A 238 -14.37 -5.27 1.22
CA MET A 238 -14.90 -3.94 1.51
C MET A 238 -16.33 -3.99 2.07
N ILE A 239 -17.20 -4.84 1.53
CA ILE A 239 -18.61 -4.91 1.93
C ILE A 239 -18.74 -5.31 3.40
N PRO A 240 -18.12 -6.40 3.91
CA PRO A 240 -18.22 -6.77 5.32
C PRO A 240 -17.69 -5.69 6.27
N VAL A 241 -16.61 -4.98 5.90
CA VAL A 241 -16.07 -3.89 6.72
C VAL A 241 -17.08 -2.75 6.82
N LEU A 242 -17.60 -2.28 5.68
CA LEU A 242 -18.54 -1.16 5.64
C LEU A 242 -19.90 -1.51 6.24
N SER A 243 -20.38 -2.75 6.07
CA SER A 243 -21.60 -3.21 6.70
C SER A 243 -21.45 -3.28 8.22
N GLY A 244 -20.28 -3.64 8.73
CA GLY A 244 -20.01 -3.64 10.16
C GLY A 244 -19.99 -2.24 10.76
N LEU A 245 -19.36 -1.27 10.06
CA LEU A 245 -19.48 0.15 10.42
C LEU A 245 -20.94 0.62 10.42
N TRP A 246 -21.74 0.15 9.45
CA TRP A 246 -23.17 0.45 9.39
C TRP A 246 -23.91 -0.12 10.60
N VAL A 247 -23.69 -1.37 10.97
CA VAL A 247 -24.29 -1.99 12.17
C VAL A 247 -23.98 -1.17 13.41
N MET A 248 -22.70 -0.84 13.64
CA MET A 248 -22.31 -0.03 14.80
C MET A 248 -22.93 1.37 14.79
N SER A 249 -23.12 1.98 13.62
CA SER A 249 -23.78 3.29 13.50
C SER A 249 -25.27 3.28 13.87
N LYS A 250 -25.87 2.10 14.03
CA LYS A 250 -27.28 1.91 14.43
C LYS A 250 -27.46 1.55 15.89
N GLU A 251 -26.38 1.26 16.59
CA GLU A 251 -26.42 0.93 18.00
C GLU A 251 -26.49 2.20 18.86
N PRO A 252 -27.15 2.14 20.03
CA PRO A 252 -27.16 3.26 20.96
C PRO A 252 -25.74 3.50 21.48
N LEU A 253 -25.30 4.76 21.44
CA LEU A 253 -24.00 5.16 21.98
C LEU A 253 -24.01 5.07 23.51
N LEU A 254 -23.30 4.08 24.06
CA LEU A 254 -23.16 3.87 25.50
C LEU A 254 -21.82 4.44 26.01
N MET A 255 -21.67 5.77 25.94
CA MET A 255 -20.46 6.46 26.41
C MET A 255 -20.75 7.35 27.61
N LEU A 256 -19.90 7.29 28.63
CA LEU A 256 -20.00 8.20 29.78
C LEU A 256 -19.77 9.64 29.33
N GLY A 257 -20.55 10.59 29.87
CA GLY A 257 -20.50 12.01 29.46
C GLY A 257 -19.09 12.61 29.54
N GLY A 258 -18.34 12.35 30.61
CA GLY A 258 -16.96 12.81 30.74
C GLY A 258 -16.03 12.22 29.68
N THR A 259 -16.16 10.94 29.34
CA THR A 259 -15.38 10.33 28.24
C THR A 259 -15.80 10.93 26.90
N ALA A 260 -17.08 11.18 26.67
CA ALA A 260 -17.58 11.81 25.45
C ALA A 260 -17.01 13.22 25.24
N GLU A 261 -16.88 14.03 26.29
CA GLU A 261 -16.24 15.36 26.22
C GLU A 261 -14.75 15.27 25.83
N ARG A 262 -14.02 14.30 26.39
CA ARG A 262 -12.61 14.06 26.07
C ARG A 262 -12.44 13.56 24.64
N CYS A 263 -13.29 12.64 24.21
CA CYS A 263 -13.38 12.14 22.84
C CYS A 263 -13.67 13.27 21.85
N HIS A 264 -14.64 14.14 22.18
CA HIS A 264 -14.94 15.33 21.40
C HIS A 264 -13.72 16.24 21.26
N ALA A 265 -13.05 16.53 22.38
CA ALA A 265 -11.88 17.39 22.41
C ALA A 265 -10.70 16.84 21.60
N ALA A 266 -10.51 15.51 21.59
CA ALA A 266 -9.52 14.84 20.75
C ALA A 266 -9.90 14.93 19.26
N LEU A 267 -11.19 14.77 18.96
CA LEU A 267 -11.71 14.77 17.59
C LEU A 267 -11.56 16.15 16.92
N ILE A 268 -11.88 17.24 17.63
CA ILE A 268 -11.76 18.61 17.10
C ILE A 268 -10.31 19.07 16.91
N GLN A 269 -9.30 18.31 17.34
CA GLN A 269 -7.91 18.55 16.94
C GLN A 269 -7.68 18.27 15.44
N SER A 270 -8.51 17.38 14.87
CA SER A 270 -8.44 17.02 13.46
C SER A 270 -9.09 18.09 12.60
N PHE A 271 -8.37 18.58 11.59
CA PHE A 271 -8.93 19.51 10.61
C PHE A 271 -10.15 18.94 9.87
N ALA A 272 -10.29 17.61 9.82
CA ALA A 272 -11.42 16.93 9.21
C ALA A 272 -12.69 17.05 10.06
N TYR A 273 -12.59 17.25 11.38
CA TYR A 273 -13.73 17.20 12.30
C TYR A 273 -13.93 18.48 13.13
N ARG A 274 -13.01 19.46 13.04
CA ARG A 274 -13.09 20.70 13.84
C ARG A 274 -14.19 21.71 13.45
N TYR A 275 -14.90 21.47 12.36
CA TYR A 275 -15.92 22.39 11.79
C TYR A 275 -17.25 21.70 11.55
#